data_AF-A0A5N7RIZ7-F1
#
_entry.id   AF-A0A5N7RIZ7-F1
#
_cell.length_a   1.000
_cell.length_b   1.000
_cell.length_c   1.000
_cell.angle_alpha   90.00
_cell.angle_beta   90.00
_cell.angle_gamma   90.00
#
_symmetry.space_group_name_H-M   'P 1'
#
loop_
_entity.id
_entity.type
_entity.pdbx_description
1 polymer ?
#
loop_
_entity_poly.entity_id
_entity_poly.type
_entity_poly.pdbx_seq_one_letter_code
_entity_poly.pdbx_strand_id
1 'polypeptide(L)'
;MQTGSPHYITVNELDYVRLTNLLGQLDREPAAGTAQAVLAEALDQADQAEPREIPADIVTMHTRVEVEDDGGTRLITLCYPKEADAAKGMVSVFSPMGAALLGVRVPGRIGWTPPDGEPRQMNIVRIDYQPEANGDYTA
;
A
#
# COMPACT_ATOMS: atom_id res chain seq x y z
N MET A 1 6.45 23.62 18.25
CA MET A 1 7.36 22.59 17.71
C MET A 1 6.55 21.82 16.67
N GLN A 2 7.10 21.63 15.48
CA GLN A 2 6.34 21.25 14.27
C GLN A 2 5.43 20.05 14.51
N THR A 3 4.12 20.29 14.43
CA THR A 3 3.08 19.27 14.37
C THR A 3 3.17 18.64 12.98
N GLY A 4 3.84 17.49 12.86
CA GLY A 4 3.68 16.66 11.68
C GLY A 4 2.21 16.27 11.61
N SER A 5 1.50 16.70 10.57
CA SER A 5 0.15 16.21 10.29
C SER A 5 0.19 14.68 10.37
N PRO A 6 -0.74 14.02 11.07
CA PRO A 6 -0.76 12.57 11.07
C PRO A 6 -0.96 12.14 9.63
N HIS A 7 -0.08 11.29 9.12
CA HIS A 7 -0.25 10.72 7.80
C HIS A 7 -1.35 9.68 7.89
N TYR A 8 -2.60 10.15 7.82
CA TYR A 8 -3.78 9.31 7.68
C TYR A 8 -3.77 8.78 6.24
N ILE A 9 -3.68 7.45 6.06
CA ILE A 9 -3.92 6.86 4.73
C ILE A 9 -5.42 6.86 4.46
N THR A 10 -5.82 7.04 3.21
CA THR A 10 -7.22 6.80 2.79
C THR A 10 -7.33 5.38 2.25
N VAL A 11 -8.29 4.62 2.76
CA VAL A 11 -8.59 3.24 2.31
C VAL A 11 -10.09 3.13 2.12
N ASN A 12 -10.54 2.38 1.12
CA ASN A 12 -11.97 2.12 1.01
C ASN A 12 -12.45 1.19 2.15
N GLU A 13 -13.73 1.26 2.50
CA GLU A 13 -14.31 0.49 3.60
C GLU A 13 -14.15 -1.03 3.46
N LEU A 14 -14.21 -1.55 2.23
CA LEU A 14 -14.10 -2.98 1.95
C LEU A 14 -12.68 -3.49 2.22
N ASP A 15 -11.67 -2.80 1.71
CA ASP A 15 -10.27 -3.12 1.93
C ASP A 15 -9.87 -2.91 3.38
N TYR A 16 -10.42 -1.90 4.07
CA TYR A 16 -10.21 -1.73 5.51
C TYR A 16 -10.60 -2.99 6.29
N VAL A 17 -11.80 -3.53 6.01
CA VAL A 17 -12.29 -4.76 6.65
C VAL A 17 -11.43 -5.96 6.25
N ARG A 18 -11.07 -6.10 4.98
CA ARG A 18 -10.25 -7.23 4.49
C ARG A 18 -8.85 -7.22 5.09
N LEU A 19 -8.19 -6.06 5.13
CA LEU A 19 -6.84 -5.90 5.68
C LEU A 19 -6.82 -6.09 7.20
N THR A 20 -7.82 -5.55 7.91
CA THR A 20 -7.97 -5.77 9.36
C THR A 20 -8.19 -7.25 9.68
N ASN A 21 -9.05 -7.94 8.92
CA ASN A 21 -9.24 -9.38 9.07
C ASN A 21 -7.96 -10.17 8.76
N LEU A 22 -7.21 -9.77 7.75
CA LEU A 22 -5.96 -10.40 7.36
C LEU A 22 -4.89 -10.25 8.47
N LEU A 23 -4.81 -9.09 9.11
CA LEU A 23 -3.94 -8.88 10.28
C LEU A 23 -4.41 -9.71 11.49
N GLY A 24 -5.71 -9.80 11.72
CA GLY A 24 -6.29 -10.61 12.80
C GLY A 24 -6.10 -12.12 12.65
N GLN A 25 -5.67 -12.60 11.48
CA GLN A 25 -5.32 -14.02 11.24
C GLN A 25 -3.89 -14.37 11.67
N LEU A 26 -3.07 -13.39 12.07
CA LEU A 26 -1.71 -13.66 12.54
C LEU A 26 -1.75 -14.32 13.91
N ASP A 27 -0.97 -15.39 14.10
CA ASP A 27 -0.90 -16.13 15.38
C ASP A 27 -0.33 -15.29 16.55
N ARG A 28 0.34 -14.19 16.23
CA ARG A 28 0.99 -13.29 17.18
C ARG A 28 0.94 -11.86 16.66
N GLU A 29 0.98 -10.93 17.61
CA GLU A 29 1.14 -9.51 17.33
C GLU A 29 2.39 -9.27 16.45
N PRO A 30 2.28 -8.46 15.39
CA PRO A 30 3.42 -8.07 14.57
C PRO A 30 4.52 -7.42 15.41
N ALA A 31 5.77 -7.86 15.20
CA ALA A 31 6.91 -7.18 15.82
C ALA A 31 7.08 -5.77 15.23
N ALA A 32 7.46 -4.81 16.06
CA ALA A 32 7.72 -3.44 15.62
C ALA A 32 8.73 -3.41 14.46
N GLY A 33 8.47 -2.58 13.45
CA GLY A 33 9.29 -2.47 12.25
C GLY A 33 9.03 -3.54 11.18
N THR A 34 8.10 -4.48 11.40
CA THR A 34 7.63 -5.38 10.34
C THR A 34 6.60 -4.69 9.44
N ALA A 35 6.43 -5.18 8.20
CA ALA A 35 5.43 -4.65 7.28
C ALA A 35 4.00 -4.75 7.85
N GLN A 36 3.70 -5.82 8.58
CA GLN A 36 2.42 -6.03 9.24
C GLN A 36 2.19 -5.02 10.37
N ALA A 37 3.23 -4.66 11.14
CA ALA A 37 3.13 -3.62 12.15
C ALA A 37 2.87 -2.25 11.50
N VAL A 38 3.63 -1.91 10.46
CA VAL A 38 3.44 -0.65 9.72
C VAL A 38 2.02 -0.56 9.14
N LEU A 39 1.52 -1.65 8.56
CA LEU A 39 0.16 -1.71 8.04
C LEU A 39 -0.89 -1.56 9.15
N ALA A 40 -0.70 -2.24 10.28
CA ALA A 40 -1.61 -2.15 11.42
C ALA A 40 -1.68 -0.71 11.96
N GLU A 41 -0.53 -0.05 12.13
CA GLU A 41 -0.44 1.36 12.55
C GLU A 41 -1.12 2.29 11.54
N ALA A 42 -0.93 2.04 10.24
CA ALA A 42 -1.56 2.83 9.19
C ALA A 42 -3.10 2.67 9.17
N LEU A 43 -3.60 1.45 9.39
CA LEU A 43 -5.04 1.18 9.45
C LEU A 43 -5.69 1.72 10.73
N ASP A 44 -5.00 1.71 11.87
CA ASP A 44 -5.49 2.31 13.12
C ASP A 44 -5.82 3.81 12.94
N GLN A 45 -5.09 4.45 12.04
CA GLN A 45 -5.24 5.86 11.68
C GLN A 45 -5.74 6.04 10.23
N ALA A 46 -6.46 5.08 9.65
CA ALA A 46 -6.95 5.23 8.28
C ALA A 46 -8.26 6.03 8.23
N ASP A 47 -8.35 6.97 7.28
CA ASP A 47 -9.62 7.55 6.86
C ASP A 47 -10.32 6.56 5.92
N GLN A 48 -11.49 6.09 6.33
CA GLN A 48 -12.33 5.23 5.50
C GLN A 48 -13.22 6.09 4.59
N ALA A 49 -13.31 5.72 3.32
CA ALA A 49 -14.21 6.37 2.36
C ALA A 49 -14.97 5.31 1.55
N GLU A 50 -16.13 5.69 1.00
CA GLU A 50 -16.78 4.83 0.01
C GLU A 50 -15.85 4.66 -1.20
N PRO A 51 -15.84 3.49 -1.87
CA PRO A 51 -15.00 3.27 -3.06
C PRO A 51 -15.17 4.35 -4.15
N ARG A 52 -16.36 4.94 -4.27
CA ARG A 52 -16.63 6.01 -5.25
C ARG A 52 -16.03 7.37 -4.89
N GLU A 53 -15.67 7.56 -3.63
CA GLU A 53 -15.12 8.80 -3.10
C GLU A 53 -13.59 8.75 -3.00
N ILE A 54 -12.98 7.58 -3.26
CA ILE A 54 -11.53 7.43 -3.31
C ILE A 54 -10.98 8.28 -4.46
N PRO A 55 -10.04 9.21 -4.15
CA PRO A 55 -9.35 9.96 -5.19
C PRO A 55 -8.57 9.05 -6.14
N ALA A 56 -8.65 9.34 -7.44
CA ALA A 56 -8.00 8.56 -8.50
C ALA A 56 -6.46 8.62 -8.48
N ASP A 57 -5.89 9.43 -7.60
CA ASP A 57 -4.45 9.59 -7.38
C ASP A 57 -3.95 8.94 -6.08
N ILE A 58 -4.78 8.15 -5.37
CA ILE A 58 -4.37 7.38 -4.19
C ILE A 58 -4.17 5.91 -4.55
N VAL A 59 -3.08 5.32 -4.07
CA VAL A 59 -2.82 3.89 -4.24
C VAL A 59 -3.66 3.06 -3.26
N THR A 60 -4.62 2.29 -3.80
CA THR A 60 -5.46 1.33 -3.06
C THR A 60 -5.06 -0.12 -3.36
N MET A 61 -5.74 -1.11 -2.77
CA MET A 61 -5.51 -2.51 -3.14
C MET A 61 -5.80 -2.71 -4.64
N HIS A 62 -5.05 -3.63 -5.26
CA HIS A 62 -5.09 -3.92 -6.70
C HIS A 62 -4.78 -2.75 -7.64
N THR A 63 -4.37 -1.59 -7.10
CA THR A 63 -3.83 -0.51 -7.92
C THR A 63 -2.51 -0.94 -8.58
N ARG A 64 -2.40 -0.68 -9.88
CA ARG A 64 -1.18 -0.78 -10.66
C ARG A 64 -0.54 0.59 -10.86
N VAL A 65 0.72 0.70 -10.45
CA VAL A 65 1.52 1.92 -10.57
C VAL A 65 2.76 1.70 -11.42
N GLU A 66 3.15 2.74 -12.15
CA GLU A 66 4.48 2.88 -12.72
C GLU A 66 5.41 3.46 -11.67
N VAL A 67 6.54 2.78 -11.47
CA VAL A 67 7.54 3.12 -10.47
C VAL A 67 8.90 3.27 -11.12
N GLU A 68 9.73 4.11 -10.52
CA GLU A 68 11.08 4.39 -10.97
C GLU A 68 12.06 4.32 -9.79
N ASP A 69 13.11 3.51 -9.97
CA ASP A 69 14.27 3.39 -9.10
C ASP A 69 15.56 3.33 -9.94
N ASP A 70 16.72 3.11 -9.29
CA ASP A 70 18.02 3.02 -9.99
C ASP A 70 18.08 1.88 -11.03
N GLY A 71 17.20 0.89 -10.93
CA GLY A 71 17.04 -0.21 -11.88
C GLY A 71 16.16 0.15 -13.09
N GLY A 72 15.58 1.35 -13.13
CA GLY A 72 14.74 1.86 -14.20
C GLY A 72 13.25 1.84 -13.89
N THR A 73 12.44 2.07 -14.92
CA THR A 73 10.97 2.16 -14.81
C THR A 73 10.33 0.78 -14.97
N ARG A 74 9.38 0.44 -14.09
CA ARG A 74 8.58 -0.79 -14.21
C ARG A 74 7.17 -0.61 -13.65
N LEU A 75 6.27 -1.55 -13.97
CA LEU A 75 4.93 -1.61 -13.39
C LEU A 75 4.91 -2.59 -12.23
N ILE A 76 4.24 -2.21 -11.14
CA ILE A 76 3.92 -3.09 -10.02
C ILE A 76 2.44 -2.94 -9.65
N THR A 77 1.86 -3.99 -9.07
CA THR A 77 0.47 -3.99 -8.59
C THR A 77 0.45 -4.35 -7.11
N LEU A 78 -0.17 -3.50 -6.28
CA LEU A 78 -0.37 -3.80 -4.86
C LEU A 78 -1.43 -4.89 -4.71
N CYS A 79 -1.17 -5.94 -3.95
CA CYS A 79 -2.06 -7.10 -3.87
C CYS A 79 -2.09 -7.74 -2.48
N TYR A 80 -3.03 -8.65 -2.28
CA TYR A 80 -3.12 -9.43 -1.05
C TYR A 80 -2.04 -10.51 -1.01
N PRO A 81 -1.62 -11.01 0.18
CA PRO A 81 -0.49 -11.94 0.28
C PRO A 81 -0.63 -13.23 -0.54
N LYS A 82 -1.86 -13.71 -0.74
CA LYS A 82 -2.14 -14.93 -1.52
C LYS A 82 -1.93 -14.75 -3.03
N GLU A 83 -1.85 -13.51 -3.50
CA GLU A 83 -1.76 -13.14 -4.92
C GLU A 83 -0.33 -12.73 -5.32
N ALA A 84 0.57 -12.64 -4.33
CA ALA A 84 1.91 -12.12 -4.52
C ALA A 84 2.72 -13.00 -5.47
N ASP A 85 3.31 -12.35 -6.47
CA ASP A 85 4.09 -12.98 -7.54
C ASP A 85 5.06 -11.94 -8.11
N ALA A 86 6.30 -11.97 -7.62
CA ALA A 86 7.33 -11.00 -8.00
C ALA A 86 7.64 -11.04 -9.51
N ALA A 87 7.52 -12.21 -10.16
CA ALA A 87 7.77 -12.35 -11.59
C ALA A 87 6.70 -11.64 -12.43
N LYS A 88 5.50 -11.41 -11.87
CA LYS A 88 4.40 -10.66 -12.48
C LYS A 88 4.27 -9.23 -11.96
N GLY A 89 5.19 -8.77 -11.12
CA GLY A 89 5.10 -7.46 -10.48
C GLY A 89 3.99 -7.33 -9.43
N MET A 90 3.47 -8.45 -8.91
CA MET A 90 2.43 -8.46 -7.87
C MET A 90 3.10 -8.36 -6.50
N VAL A 91 2.97 -7.21 -5.85
CA VAL A 91 3.63 -6.86 -4.58
C VAL A 91 2.63 -6.99 -3.44
N SER A 92 2.93 -7.86 -2.48
CA SER A 92 2.08 -8.07 -1.30
C SER A 92 2.06 -6.83 -0.41
N VAL A 93 0.88 -6.45 0.09
CA VAL A 93 0.72 -5.46 1.17
C VAL A 93 1.44 -5.87 2.47
N PHE A 94 1.76 -7.16 2.65
CA PHE A 94 2.58 -7.67 3.76
C PHE A 94 4.09 -7.64 3.48
N SER A 95 4.52 -7.11 2.33
CA SER A 95 5.93 -6.80 2.10
C SER A 95 6.24 -5.38 2.57
N PRO A 96 7.48 -5.07 2.98
CA PRO A 96 7.84 -3.69 3.38
C PRO A 96 7.53 -2.64 2.31
N MET A 97 7.77 -2.97 1.03
CA MET A 97 7.43 -2.10 -0.10
C MET A 97 5.91 -1.93 -0.24
N GLY A 98 5.12 -3.00 -0.14
CA GLY A 98 3.67 -2.93 -0.30
C GLY A 98 2.98 -2.18 0.83
N ALA A 99 3.41 -2.38 2.08
CA ALA A 99 2.90 -1.62 3.22
C ALA A 99 3.19 -0.11 3.07
N ALA A 100 4.38 0.25 2.58
CA ALA A 100 4.74 1.65 2.32
C ALA A 100 4.03 2.25 1.10
N LEU A 101 3.44 1.42 0.22
CA LEU A 101 2.77 1.85 -1.01
C LEU A 101 1.28 2.17 -0.79
N LEU A 102 0.61 1.49 0.15
CA LEU A 102 -0.81 1.71 0.43
C LEU A 102 -1.06 3.16 0.90
N GLY A 103 -2.07 3.81 0.32
CA GLY A 103 -2.48 5.16 0.67
C GLY A 103 -1.58 6.27 0.12
N VAL A 104 -0.54 5.94 -0.66
CA VAL A 104 0.35 6.92 -1.25
C VAL A 104 -0.38 7.72 -2.32
N ARG A 105 -0.21 9.04 -2.28
CA ARG A 105 -0.68 9.92 -3.35
C ARG A 105 0.34 9.97 -4.50
N VAL A 106 -0.14 9.92 -5.73
CA VAL A 106 0.68 9.85 -6.95
C VAL A 106 0.56 11.16 -7.75
N PRO A 107 1.68 11.75 -8.22
CA PRO A 107 3.05 11.29 -8.07
C PRO A 107 3.55 11.42 -6.62
N GLY A 108 4.45 10.52 -6.23
CA GLY A 108 4.95 10.45 -4.86
C GLY A 108 6.25 9.69 -4.73
N ARG A 109 6.71 9.50 -3.50
CA ARG A 109 7.89 8.69 -3.18
C ARG A 109 7.59 7.86 -1.94
N ILE A 110 8.06 6.62 -1.96
CA ILE A 110 8.04 5.74 -0.79
C ILE A 110 9.45 5.37 -0.37
N GLY A 111 9.61 5.08 0.91
CA GLY A 111 10.83 4.51 1.47
C GLY A 111 10.48 3.34 2.38
N TRP A 112 11.28 2.28 2.34
CA TRP A 112 11.09 1.11 3.19
C TRP A 112 12.45 0.47 3.51
N THR A 113 12.49 -0.34 4.56
CA THR A 113 13.66 -1.15 4.90
C THR A 113 13.32 -2.62 4.62
N PRO A 114 13.99 -3.30 3.67
CA PRO A 114 13.79 -4.72 3.42
C PRO A 114 14.42 -5.57 4.55
N PRO A 115 14.19 -6.90 4.54
CA PRO A 115 14.82 -7.80 5.51
C PRO A 115 16.36 -7.84 5.48
N ASP A 116 16.99 -7.36 4.40
CA ASP A 116 18.44 -7.20 4.30
C ASP A 116 18.98 -6.00 5.09
N GLY A 117 18.08 -5.15 5.60
CA GLY A 117 18.39 -4.00 6.45
C GLY A 117 18.82 -2.73 5.70
N GLU A 118 18.97 -2.76 4.37
CA GLU A 118 19.43 -1.60 3.61
C GLU A 118 18.23 -0.75 3.16
N PRO A 119 18.08 0.50 3.63
CA PRO A 119 16.95 1.34 3.26
C PRO A 119 16.87 1.57 1.76
N ARG A 120 15.68 1.42 1.19
CA ARG A 120 15.40 1.64 -0.23
C ARG A 120 14.37 2.75 -0.41
N GLN A 121 14.42 3.41 -1.56
CA GLN A 121 13.45 4.42 -1.97
C GLN A 121 13.02 4.17 -3.42
N MET A 122 11.81 4.61 -3.75
CA MET A 122 11.26 4.47 -5.09
C MET A 122 10.29 5.62 -5.37
N ASN A 123 10.35 6.19 -6.57
CA ASN A 123 9.38 7.18 -7.02
C ASN A 123 8.16 6.45 -7.60
N ILE A 124 6.97 6.93 -7.25
CA ILE A 124 5.71 6.49 -7.85
C ILE A 124 5.33 7.54 -8.89
N VAL A 125 5.39 7.18 -10.16
CA VAL A 125 5.32 8.12 -11.29
C VAL A 125 3.87 8.39 -11.67
N ARG A 126 3.07 7.34 -11.86
CA ARG A 126 1.65 7.42 -12.23
C ARG A 126 0.91 6.15 -11.86
N ILE A 127 -0.41 6.28 -11.75
CA ILE A 127 -1.33 5.14 -11.68
C ILE A 127 -1.69 4.74 -13.11
N ASP A 128 -1.45 3.47 -13.44
CA ASP A 128 -1.84 2.84 -14.72
C ASP A 128 -3.26 2.27 -14.61
N TYR A 129 -3.61 1.75 -13.44
CA TYR A 129 -4.94 1.23 -13.13
C TYR A 129 -5.23 1.37 -11.63
N GLN A 130 -6.42 1.86 -11.29
CA GLN A 130 -6.98 1.84 -9.94
C GLN A 130 -8.40 1.27 -10.04
N PRO A 131 -8.80 0.29 -9.20
CA PRO A 131 -10.13 -0.32 -9.26
C PRO A 131 -11.26 0.73 -9.17
N GLU A 132 -11.19 1.63 -8.19
CA GLU A 132 -12.21 2.63 -7.92
C GLU A 132 -12.43 3.59 -9.09
N ALA A 133 -11.35 4.13 -9.69
CA ALA A 133 -11.41 4.97 -10.87
C ALA A 133 -11.95 4.25 -12.12
N ASN A 134 -11.90 2.91 -12.15
CA ASN A 134 -12.39 2.09 -13.26
C ASN A 134 -13.76 1.45 -12.99
N GLY A 135 -14.40 1.78 -11.86
CA GLY A 135 -15.72 1.28 -11.51
C GLY A 135 -15.74 -0.15 -10.94
N ASP A 136 -14.57 -0.72 -10.61
CA ASP A 136 -14.47 -1.98 -9.89
C ASP A 136 -14.41 -1.72 -8.38
N TYR A 137 -15.58 -1.64 -7.76
CA TYR A 137 -15.72 -1.35 -6.34
C TYR A 137 -15.65 -2.59 -5.43
N THR A 138 -15.30 -3.74 -6.01
CA THR A 138 -15.30 -5.04 -5.30
C THR A 138 -13.99 -5.81 -5.39
N ALA A 139 -13.07 -5.34 -6.23
CA ALA A 139 -11.70 -5.86 -6.38
C ALA A 139 -11.11 -6.21 -5.02
#